data_AF-A0A356AWN9-F1
#
_entry.id   AF-A0A356AWN9-F1
#
_cell.length_a   1.000
_cell.length_b   1.000
_cell.length_c   1.000
_cell.angle_alpha   90.00
_cell.angle_beta   90.00
_cell.angle_gamma   90.00
#
_symmetry.space_group_name_H-M   'P 1'
#
loop_
_entity.id
_entity.type
_entity.pdbx_description
1 polymer ?
#
loop_
_entity_poly.entity_id
_entity_poly.type
_entity_poly.pdbx_seq_one_letter_code
_entity_poly.pdbx_strand_id
1 'polypeptide(L)'
;MEETGYTVISVRFAALCEEICMHEGFRKMFPDYAHKMYHIFICKLANKDKKVPVETDEMQIACEWIDINSLKNIRILPEFLGKSIYEVINKTAPIFLGSEHIDFNHG
;
A
#
# COMPACT_ATOMS: atom_id res chain seq x y z
N MET A 1 13.08 4.79 -0.42
CA MET A 1 14.48 4.84 -0.91
C MET A 1 14.61 4.00 -2.16
N GLU A 2 14.25 2.72 -2.11
CA GLU A 2 14.33 1.77 -3.23
C GLU A 2 13.51 2.19 -4.45
N GLU A 3 12.19 2.33 -4.30
CA GLU A 3 11.27 2.57 -5.43
C GLU A 3 11.13 4.05 -5.84
N THR A 4 11.20 4.97 -4.87
CA THR A 4 10.89 6.40 -5.09
C THR A 4 12.12 7.31 -5.05
N GLY A 5 13.25 6.82 -4.54
CA GLY A 5 14.44 7.64 -4.31
C GLY A 5 14.34 8.60 -3.11
N TYR A 6 13.17 8.72 -2.45
CA TYR A 6 13.02 9.54 -1.25
C TYR A 6 13.43 8.79 0.02
N THR A 7 14.03 9.53 0.94
CA THR A 7 14.26 9.07 2.31
C THR A 7 13.07 9.47 3.17
N VAL A 8 12.44 8.50 3.81
CA VAL A 8 11.26 8.71 4.66
C VAL A 8 11.52 8.26 6.08
N ILE A 9 10.82 8.88 7.03
CA ILE A 9 10.80 8.50 8.43
C ILE A 9 9.36 8.14 8.77
N SER A 10 9.15 6.93 9.30
CA SER A 10 7.85 6.48 9.79
C SER A 10 7.42 7.35 10.96
N VAL A 11 6.27 8.01 10.81
CA VAL A 11 5.67 8.83 11.88
C VAL A 11 4.76 7.97 12.74
N ARG A 12 3.99 7.10 12.11
CA ARG A 12 3.00 6.26 12.80
C ARG A 12 2.64 5.01 12.00
N PHE A 13 2.43 3.91 12.71
CA PHE A 13 1.73 2.74 12.20
C PHE A 13 0.22 3.03 12.10
N ALA A 14 -0.29 3.09 10.88
CA ALA A 14 -1.61 3.67 10.60
C ALA A 14 -2.70 2.65 10.42
N ALA A 15 -2.39 1.56 9.72
CA ALA A 15 -3.34 0.49 9.50
C ALA A 15 -2.66 -0.85 9.25
N LEU A 16 -3.43 -1.91 9.52
CA LEU A 16 -3.14 -3.28 9.14
C LEU A 16 -4.31 -3.82 8.33
N CYS A 17 -4.01 -4.63 7.35
CA CYS A 17 -5.02 -5.37 6.62
C CYS A 17 -4.45 -6.59 5.94
N GLU A 18 -5.34 -7.48 5.54
CA GLU A 18 -4.99 -8.74 4.91
C GLU A 18 -5.75 -8.91 3.61
N GLU A 19 -5.09 -9.55 2.65
CA GLU A 19 -5.68 -9.93 1.38
C GLU A 19 -5.32 -11.38 1.08
N ILE A 20 -6.34 -12.21 0.87
CA ILE A 20 -6.20 -13.64 0.65
C ILE A 20 -6.76 -13.98 -0.73
N CYS A 21 -5.88 -14.39 -1.63
CA CYS A 21 -6.22 -14.84 -2.96
C CYS A 21 -6.80 -16.25 -2.93
N MET A 22 -8.05 -16.39 -3.39
CA MET A 22 -8.79 -17.65 -3.36
C MET A 22 -8.64 -18.49 -4.63
N HIS A 23 -7.99 -17.96 -5.68
CA HIS A 23 -7.77 -18.67 -6.93
C HIS A 23 -6.93 -19.94 -6.74
N GLU A 24 -7.53 -21.12 -6.95
CA GLU A 24 -6.87 -22.39 -6.69
C GLU A 24 -5.54 -22.56 -7.41
N GLY A 25 -5.47 -22.19 -8.69
CA GLY A 25 -4.26 -22.33 -9.49
C GLY A 25 -3.12 -21.46 -8.95
N PHE A 26 -3.46 -20.26 -8.47
CA PHE A 26 -2.48 -19.34 -7.89
C PHE A 26 -1.99 -19.87 -6.55
N ARG A 27 -2.90 -20.32 -5.68
CA ARG A 27 -2.54 -20.92 -4.39
C ARG A 27 -1.67 -22.16 -4.51
N LYS A 28 -1.85 -22.97 -5.57
CA LYS A 28 -1.02 -24.14 -5.85
C LYS A 28 0.37 -23.76 -6.36
N MET A 29 0.46 -22.73 -7.21
CA MET A 29 1.71 -22.31 -7.84
C MET A 29 2.56 -21.39 -6.95
N PHE A 30 1.90 -20.52 -6.18
CA PHE A 30 2.49 -19.46 -5.36
C PHE A 30 1.82 -19.42 -3.97
N PRO A 31 1.91 -20.51 -3.17
CA PRO A 31 1.21 -20.60 -1.88
C PRO A 31 1.60 -19.48 -0.91
N ASP A 32 2.88 -19.09 -0.90
CA ASP A 32 3.40 -18.06 0.01
C ASP A 32 2.94 -16.64 -0.36
N TYR A 33 2.46 -16.44 -1.59
CA TYR A 33 1.95 -15.16 -2.08
C TYR A 33 0.42 -15.08 -2.06
N ALA A 34 -0.25 -16.17 -1.67
CA ALA A 34 -1.70 -16.22 -1.63
C ALA A 34 -2.31 -15.47 -0.44
N HIS A 35 -1.52 -15.16 0.59
CA HIS A 35 -1.97 -14.40 1.76
C HIS A 35 -0.98 -13.27 2.03
N LYS A 36 -1.40 -12.03 1.78
CA LYS A 36 -0.61 -10.83 2.00
C LYS A 36 -1.12 -10.09 3.23
N MET A 37 -0.19 -9.60 4.05
CA MET A 37 -0.48 -8.68 5.14
C MET A 37 0.16 -7.33 4.84
N TYR A 38 -0.63 -6.28 4.75
CA TYR A 38 -0.12 -4.93 4.51
C TYR A 38 -0.04 -4.16 5.82
N HIS A 39 1.19 -3.80 6.20
CA HIS A 39 1.45 -2.88 7.29
C HIS A 39 1.62 -1.47 6.74
N ILE A 40 0.65 -0.61 7.00
CA ILE A 40 0.57 0.73 6.41
C ILE A 40 1.07 1.76 7.42
N PHE A 41 2.03 2.58 6.99
CA PHE A 41 2.62 3.63 7.81
C PHE A 41 2.36 5.00 7.20
N ILE A 42 2.05 5.98 8.05
CA ILE A 42 2.15 7.39 7.66
C ILE A 42 3.60 7.82 7.90
N CYS A 43 4.21 8.37 6.85
CA CYS A 43 5.60 8.76 6.83
C CYS A 43 5.74 10.25 6.52
N LYS A 44 6.89 10.81 6.86
CA LYS A 44 7.32 12.13 6.41
C LYS A 44 8.64 12.00 5.66
N LEU A 45 8.88 12.91 4.71
CA LEU A 45 10.18 13.05 4.10
C LEU A 45 11.22 13.45 5.16
N ALA A 46 12.36 12.77 5.19
CA ALA A 46 13.48 13.15 6.04
C ALA A 46 14.12 14.47 5.55
N ASN A 47 14.16 14.63 4.23
CA ASN A 47 14.61 15.83 3.52
C ASN A 47 13.90 15.87 2.15
N LYS A 48 14.10 16.96 1.39
CA LYS A 48 13.48 17.11 0.06
C LYS A 48 14.32 16.49 -1.06
N ASP A 49 15.46 15.90 -0.73
CA ASP A 49 16.40 15.38 -1.73
C ASP A 49 15.87 14.06 -2.29
N LYS A 50 15.71 14.02 -3.61
CA LYS A 50 15.33 12.81 -4.34
C LYS A 50 16.58 12.18 -4.94
N LYS A 51 16.87 10.94 -4.56
CA LYS A 51 17.91 10.13 -5.20
C LYS A 51 17.32 9.38 -6.40
N VAL A 52 18.20 8.78 -7.21
CA VAL A 52 17.75 7.83 -8.23
C VAL A 52 17.19 6.59 -7.52
N PRO A 53 15.97 6.14 -7.84
CA PRO A 53 15.45 4.85 -7.38
C PRO A 53 16.41 3.72 -7.75
N VAL A 54 16.60 2.76 -6.85
CA VAL A 54 17.51 1.63 -7.07
C VAL A 54 16.78 0.36 -7.49
N GLU A 55 15.52 0.20 -7.08
CA GLU A 55 14.69 -0.97 -7.36
C GLU A 55 13.27 -0.47 -7.63
N THR A 56 12.95 -0.17 -8.89
CA THR A 56 11.58 0.11 -9.30
C THR A 56 10.86 -1.21 -9.54
N ASP A 57 9.68 -1.39 -8.93
CA ASP A 57 8.82 -2.54 -9.18
C ASP A 57 8.56 -2.69 -10.70
N GLU A 58 8.58 -3.92 -11.22
CA GLU A 58 8.32 -4.22 -12.63
C GLU A 58 6.96 -3.67 -13.10
N MET A 59 6.00 -3.56 -12.18
CA MET A 59 4.65 -3.05 -12.44
C MET A 59 4.51 -1.53 -12.21
N GLN A 60 5.58 -0.84 -11.76
CA GLN A 60 5.55 0.60 -11.49
C GLN A 60 5.73 1.42 -12.78
N ILE A 61 4.68 2.16 -13.16
CA ILE A 61 4.70 3.07 -14.33
C ILE A 61 5.26 4.45 -13.97
N ALA A 62 4.85 5.02 -12.83
CA ALA A 62 5.21 6.36 -12.40
C ALA A 62 5.05 6.55 -10.88
N CYS A 63 5.60 7.65 -10.35
CA CYS A 63 5.40 8.09 -8.97
C CYS A 63 5.07 9.59 -8.94
N GLU A 64 3.95 9.94 -8.32
CA GLU A 64 3.36 11.28 -8.37
C GLU A 64 2.96 11.77 -6.98
N TRP A 65 3.05 13.09 -6.77
CA TRP A 65 2.47 13.75 -5.61
C TRP A 65 1.05 14.19 -5.95
N ILE A 66 0.09 13.75 -5.14
CA ILE A 66 -1.34 14.01 -5.35
C ILE A 66 -1.91 14.85 -4.21
N ASP A 67 -2.86 15.74 -4.53
CA ASP A 67 -3.62 16.46 -3.52
C ASP A 67 -4.51 15.47 -2.74
N ILE A 68 -4.50 15.58 -1.40
CA ILE A 68 -5.24 14.67 -0.52
C ILE A 68 -6.77 14.70 -0.78
N ASN A 69 -7.30 15.83 -1.24
CA ASN A 69 -8.72 15.99 -1.55
C ASN A 69 -9.10 15.30 -2.86
N SER A 70 -8.12 14.93 -3.68
CA SER A 70 -8.32 14.18 -4.93
C SER A 70 -8.39 12.66 -4.71
N LEU A 71 -8.04 12.15 -3.52
CA LEU A 71 -8.00 10.70 -3.25
C LEU A 71 -9.34 10.00 -3.51
N LYS A 72 -10.47 10.68 -3.30
CA LYS A 72 -11.81 10.14 -3.59
C LYS A 72 -12.02 9.70 -5.05
N ASN A 73 -11.22 10.22 -5.98
CA ASN A 73 -11.32 9.95 -7.41
C ASN A 73 -10.19 9.03 -7.91
N ILE A 74 -9.34 8.53 -7.02
CA ILE A 74 -8.19 7.70 -7.35
C ILE A 74 -8.46 6.29 -6.85
N ARG A 75 -8.25 5.31 -7.73
CA ARG A 75 -8.30 3.90 -7.33
C ARG A 75 -7.02 3.58 -6.55
N ILE A 76 -7.18 3.34 -5.25
CA ILE A 76 -6.11 2.90 -4.37
C ILE A 76 -6.33 1.42 -4.09
N LEU A 77 -5.27 0.63 -4.25
CA LEU A 77 -5.24 -0.77 -3.88
C LEU A 77 -4.41 -0.97 -2.59
N PRO A 78 -4.76 -1.95 -1.75
CA PRO A 78 -5.94 -2.83 -1.86
C PRO A 78 -7.25 -2.05 -1.66
N GLU A 79 -8.38 -2.56 -2.18
CA GLU A 79 -9.60 -1.76 -2.38
C GLU A 79 -10.17 -1.19 -1.07
N PHE A 80 -10.13 -1.97 0.01
CA PHE A 80 -10.59 -1.51 1.33
C PHE A 80 -9.70 -0.41 1.93
N LEU A 81 -8.41 -0.32 1.56
CA LEU A 81 -7.56 0.82 1.92
C LEU A 81 -8.08 2.07 1.20
N GLY A 82 -8.39 1.97 -0.09
CA GLY A 82 -9.02 3.06 -0.83
C GLY A 82 -10.33 3.52 -0.20
N LYS A 83 -11.21 2.59 0.19
CA LYS A 83 -12.49 2.88 0.87
C LYS A 83 -12.30 3.59 2.22
N SER A 84 -11.18 3.34 2.90
CA SER A 84 -10.92 3.81 4.27
C SER A 84 -9.81 4.88 4.34
N ILE A 85 -9.31 5.39 3.21
CA ILE A 85 -8.06 6.15 3.16
C ILE A 85 -8.09 7.40 4.05
N TYR A 86 -9.21 8.13 4.07
CA TYR A 86 -9.37 9.31 4.91
C TYR A 86 -9.40 8.95 6.40
N GLU A 87 -9.94 7.79 6.76
CA GLU A 87 -9.93 7.32 8.15
C GLU A 87 -8.50 6.96 8.58
N VAL A 88 -7.77 6.25 7.72
CA VAL A 88 -6.36 5.85 7.94
C VAL A 88 -5.48 7.07 8.16
N ILE A 89 -5.66 8.13 7.36
CA ILE A 89 -4.88 9.36 7.48
C ILE A 89 -5.22 10.13 8.77
N ASN A 90 -6.51 10.27 9.10
CA ASN A 90 -6.96 11.18 10.16
C ASN A 90 -6.97 10.58 11.57
N LYS A 91 -7.12 9.27 11.72
CA LYS A 91 -7.10 8.64 13.06
C LYS A 91 -5.70 8.60 13.64
N THR A 92 -5.59 8.65 14.97
CA THR A 92 -4.31 8.57 15.68
C THR A 92 -3.96 7.15 16.12
N ALA A 93 -4.93 6.28 16.34
CA ALA A 93 -4.69 4.87 16.63
C ALA A 93 -4.53 4.06 15.33
N PRO A 94 -3.71 3.01 15.31
CA PRO A 94 -3.70 2.04 14.21
C PRO A 94 -5.09 1.38 14.07
N ILE A 95 -5.49 1.11 12.83
CA ILE A 95 -6.79 0.48 12.52
C ILE A 95 -6.54 -0.86 11.83
N PHE A 96 -7.21 -1.91 12.27
CA PHE A 96 -7.33 -3.11 11.46
C PHE A 96 -8.48 -2.93 10.47
N LEU A 97 -8.18 -2.84 9.17
CA LEU A 97 -9.17 -2.60 8.13
C LEU A 97 -9.93 -3.88 7.72
N GLY A 98 -9.47 -5.04 8.18
CA GLY A 98 -10.09 -6.34 7.93
C GLY A 98 -9.25 -7.25 7.04
N SER A 99 -9.89 -8.35 6.65
CA SER A 99 -9.35 -9.36 5.75
C SER A 99 -10.24 -9.45 4.52
N GLU A 100 -9.68 -9.23 3.34
CA GLU A 100 -10.37 -9.32 2.06
C GLU A 100 -10.03 -10.63 1.36
N HIS A 101 -11.06 -11.31 0.85
CA HIS A 101 -10.90 -12.46 -0.03
C HIS A 101 -11.06 -12.00 -1.48
N ILE A 102 -10.04 -12.25 -2.31
CA ILE A 102 -10.02 -11.81 -3.70
C ILE A 102 -9.94 -13.00 -4.65
N ASP A 103 -10.57 -12.86 -5.81
CA ASP A 103 -10.56 -13.91 -6.84
C ASP A 103 -9.29 -13.86 -7.70
N PHE A 104 -8.59 -12.71 -7.75
CA PHE A 104 -7.39 -12.52 -8.56
C PHE A 104 -6.38 -11.66 -7.83
N ASN A 105 -5.14 -12.17 -7.69
CA ASN A 105 -4.05 -11.41 -7.08
C ASN A 105 -3.72 -10.16 -7.91
N HIS A 106 -3.35 -9.08 -7.22
CA HIS A 106 -2.76 -7.87 -7.79
C HIS A 106 -1.45 -7.56 -7.04
N GLY A 107 -0.47 -7.01 -7.76
CA GLY A 107 0.93 -6.99 -7.30
C GLY A 107 1.56 -8.35 -7.54
#